data_AF-A0A8S0FPA4-F1
#
_entry.id   AF-A0A8S0FPA4-F1
#
_cell.length_a   1.000
_cell.length_b   1.000
_cell.length_c   1.000
_cell.angle_alpha   90.00
_cell.angle_beta   90.00
_cell.angle_gamma   90.00
#
_symmetry.space_group_name_H-M   'P 1'
#
loop_
_entity.id
_entity.type
_entity.pdbx_description
1 polymer ?
#
loop_
_entity_poly.entity_id
_entity_poly.type
_entity_poly.pdbx_seq_one_letter_code
_entity_poly.pdbx_strand_id
1 'polypeptide(L)'
;MLASDEQADWLVVDEAAAIPAPLLYQLVSRFPRTLLTTTVQGYEGTGRGFLLKFCARFPHLHRFELQQPIRWAQGCPLEKMVSEALVFDDENFTHTPQGNIVISAFEQTLWRSEPETPLKVYQLLSGAHYRTSPLDLRRMMDATRSTFFTGGWRKRDCRSAVAGG
;
A
#
# COMPACT_ATOMS: atom_id res chain seq x y z
N MET A 1 -3.94 12.44 -27.21
CA MET A 1 -3.44 13.37 -26.17
C MET A 1 -1.98 13.74 -26.37
N LEU A 2 -1.02 12.80 -26.29
CA LEU A 2 0.40 13.15 -26.47
C LEU A 2 0.75 13.61 -27.90
N ALA A 3 0.08 13.06 -28.91
CA ALA A 3 0.23 13.45 -30.32
C ALA A 3 -0.75 14.54 -30.78
N SER A 4 -1.53 15.12 -29.87
CA SER A 4 -2.43 16.24 -30.20
C SER A 4 -1.64 17.55 -30.17
N ASP A 5 -2.07 18.56 -30.92
CA ASP A 5 -1.51 19.93 -30.85
C ASP A 5 -2.34 20.86 -29.95
N GLU A 6 -3.39 20.33 -29.30
CA GLU A 6 -4.23 21.10 -28.40
C GLU A 6 -3.42 21.60 -27.20
N GLN A 7 -3.66 22.87 -26.86
CA GLN A 7 -3.07 23.55 -25.71
C GLN A 7 -4.15 23.73 -24.64
N ALA A 8 -3.82 23.37 -23.39
CA ALA A 8 -4.69 23.61 -22.25
C ALA A 8 -3.87 24.06 -21.05
N ASP A 9 -4.48 24.86 -20.18
CA ASP A 9 -3.84 25.32 -18.95
C ASP A 9 -3.79 24.26 -17.85
N TRP A 10 -4.73 23.30 -17.90
CA TRP A 10 -4.91 22.27 -16.88
C TRP A 10 -5.04 20.89 -17.51
N LEU A 11 -4.31 19.95 -16.94
CA LEU A 11 -4.55 18.52 -17.11
C LEU A 11 -5.23 17.98 -15.85
N VAL A 12 -6.34 17.25 -16.01
CA VAL A 12 -6.97 16.51 -14.92
C VAL A 12 -6.94 15.03 -15.29
N VAL A 13 -6.38 14.21 -14.42
CA VAL A 13 -6.27 12.76 -14.62
C VAL A 13 -6.98 12.07 -13.47
N ASP A 14 -8.03 11.33 -13.80
CA ASP A 14 -8.70 10.46 -12.85
C ASP A 14 -8.06 9.08 -12.79
N GLU A 15 -8.02 8.52 -11.58
CA GLU A 15 -7.28 7.30 -11.21
C GLU A 15 -5.87 7.22 -11.83
N ALA A 16 -5.07 8.28 -11.60
CA ALA A 16 -3.75 8.45 -12.20
C ALA A 16 -2.78 7.30 -11.89
N ALA A 17 -2.97 6.61 -10.76
CA ALA A 17 -2.14 5.48 -10.36
C ALA A 17 -2.37 4.20 -11.19
N ALA A 18 -3.47 4.12 -11.94
CA ALA A 18 -3.67 3.07 -12.95
C ALA A 18 -2.89 3.31 -14.25
N ILE A 19 -2.32 4.51 -14.45
CA ILE A 19 -1.57 4.86 -15.66
C ILE A 19 -0.08 4.52 -15.47
N PRO A 20 0.57 3.87 -16.46
CA PRO A 20 2.02 3.64 -16.40
C PRO A 20 2.80 4.94 -16.16
N ALA A 21 3.65 4.94 -15.14
CA ALA A 21 4.40 6.13 -14.73
C ALA A 21 5.13 6.85 -15.88
N PRO A 22 5.82 6.16 -16.83
CA PRO A 22 6.45 6.84 -17.97
C PRO A 22 5.49 7.67 -18.81
N LEU A 23 4.29 7.15 -19.05
CA LEU A 23 3.26 7.82 -19.83
C LEU A 23 2.71 9.02 -19.06
N LEU A 24 2.44 8.83 -17.77
CA LEU A 24 1.94 9.90 -16.92
C LEU A 24 2.96 11.04 -16.80
N TYR A 25 4.26 10.75 -16.71
CA TYR A 25 5.30 11.80 -16.72
C TYR A 25 5.26 12.65 -17.99
N GLN A 26 5.12 12.03 -19.15
CA GLN A 26 5.00 12.76 -20.42
C GLN A 26 3.77 13.68 -20.41
N LEU A 27 2.64 13.19 -19.91
CA LEU A 27 1.42 13.98 -19.79
C LEU A 27 1.61 15.15 -18.83
N VAL A 28 2.06 14.93 -17.59
CA VAL A 28 2.25 16.01 -16.60
C VAL A 28 3.24 17.07 -17.07
N SER A 29 4.29 16.68 -17.80
CA SER A 29 5.31 17.62 -18.30
C SER A 29 4.81 18.57 -19.40
N ARG A 30 3.70 18.22 -20.07
CA ARG A 30 3.15 18.98 -21.20
C ARG A 30 2.26 20.14 -20.76
N PHE A 31 1.66 20.07 -19.58
CA PHE A 31 0.69 21.06 -19.11
C PHE A 31 1.26 21.86 -17.94
N PRO A 32 0.96 23.16 -17.83
CA PRO A 32 1.53 24.00 -16.78
C PRO A 32 0.95 23.68 -15.41
N ARG A 33 -0.28 23.16 -15.34
CA ARG A 33 -0.94 22.73 -14.10
C ARG A 33 -1.58 21.37 -14.28
N THR A 34 -1.47 20.52 -13.26
CA THR A 34 -2.03 19.17 -13.28
C THR A 34 -2.73 18.84 -11.97
N LEU A 35 -3.93 18.27 -12.05
CA LEU A 35 -4.63 17.62 -10.95
C LEU A 35 -4.65 16.11 -11.19
N LEU A 36 -4.15 15.34 -10.23
CA LEU A 36 -4.14 13.89 -10.26
C LEU A 36 -5.02 13.37 -9.12
N THR A 37 -6.05 12.60 -9.44
CA THR A 37 -6.88 11.92 -8.44
C THR A 37 -6.56 10.42 -8.46
N THR A 38 -6.57 9.79 -7.29
CA THR A 38 -6.34 8.35 -7.14
C THR A 38 -7.00 7.84 -5.87
N THR A 39 -7.38 6.57 -5.87
CA THR A 39 -7.84 5.84 -4.70
C THR A 39 -6.67 5.11 -4.02
N VAL A 40 -6.46 5.37 -2.72
CA VAL A 40 -5.38 4.75 -1.95
C VAL A 40 -5.85 3.49 -1.22
N GLN A 41 -7.03 3.53 -0.61
CA GLN A 41 -7.63 2.43 0.16
C GLN A 41 -8.91 1.94 -0.52
N GLY A 42 -9.06 0.61 -0.68
CA GLY A 42 -10.24 -0.01 -1.28
C GLY A 42 -9.92 -1.22 -2.15
N TYR A 43 -10.95 -1.73 -2.85
CA TYR A 43 -10.88 -3.01 -3.59
C TYR A 43 -9.94 -3.01 -4.82
N GLU A 44 -9.65 -1.83 -5.35
CA GLU A 44 -8.77 -1.60 -6.51
C GLU A 44 -7.77 -0.45 -6.26
N GLY A 45 -7.40 -0.25 -4.99
CA GLY A 45 -6.45 0.80 -4.62
C GLY A 45 -5.09 0.60 -5.30
N THR A 46 -4.62 1.64 -5.97
CA THR A 46 -3.27 1.68 -6.60
C THR A 46 -2.42 2.80 -5.99
N GLY A 47 -3.01 3.60 -5.09
CA GLY A 47 -2.49 4.89 -4.70
C GLY A 47 -1.20 4.89 -3.87
N ARG A 48 -0.87 3.85 -3.07
CA ARG A 48 0.30 3.94 -2.18
C ARG A 48 1.64 3.77 -2.89
N GLY A 49 1.77 2.75 -3.75
CA GLY A 49 2.95 2.59 -4.60
C GLY A 49 3.15 3.79 -5.53
N PHE A 50 2.05 4.38 -6.00
CA PHE A 50 2.04 5.63 -6.75
C PHE A 50 2.55 6.83 -5.92
N LEU A 51 2.03 7.02 -4.71
CA LEU A 51 2.47 8.07 -3.80
C LEU A 51 3.96 7.95 -3.44
N LEU A 52 4.45 6.73 -3.20
CA LEU A 52 5.84 6.50 -2.80
C LEU A 52 6.84 6.62 -3.96
N LYS A 53 6.45 6.24 -5.19
CA LYS A 53 7.38 6.18 -6.34
C LYS A 53 7.19 7.32 -7.32
N PHE A 54 5.95 7.64 -7.68
CA PHE A 54 5.64 8.69 -8.66
C PHE A 54 5.67 10.07 -8.01
N CYS A 55 4.90 10.26 -6.94
CA CYS A 55 4.80 11.56 -6.27
C CYS A 55 6.13 12.02 -5.65
N ALA A 56 6.97 11.10 -5.17
CA ALA A 56 8.31 11.40 -4.66
C ALA A 56 9.23 12.09 -5.68
N ARG A 57 8.93 12.01 -6.98
CA ARG A 57 9.73 12.65 -8.04
C ARG A 57 9.41 14.15 -8.20
N PHE A 58 8.30 14.64 -7.64
CA PHE A 58 7.84 16.01 -7.80
C PHE A 58 8.10 16.82 -6.51
N PRO A 59 9.17 17.64 -6.45
CA PRO A 59 9.55 18.36 -5.23
C PRO A 59 8.54 19.43 -4.80
N HIS A 60 7.68 19.88 -5.73
CA HIS A 60 6.66 20.91 -5.50
C HIS A 60 5.23 20.37 -5.60
N LEU A 61 5.05 19.07 -5.28
CA LEU A 61 3.72 18.47 -5.26
C LEU A 61 2.86 19.03 -4.12
N HIS A 62 1.70 19.57 -4.45
CA HIS A 62 0.65 19.85 -3.47
C HIS A 62 -0.23 18.61 -3.29
N ARG A 63 -0.22 18.04 -2.09
CA ARG A 63 -1.03 16.85 -1.75
C ARG A 63 -2.22 17.25 -0.90
N PHE A 64 -3.38 16.73 -1.28
CA PHE A 64 -4.63 16.87 -0.55
C PHE A 64 -5.27 15.49 -0.39
N GLU A 65 -5.98 15.29 0.72
CA GLU A 65 -6.64 14.02 1.03
C GLU A 65 -8.08 14.28 1.45
N LEU A 66 -8.99 13.46 0.95
CA LEU A 66 -10.39 13.44 1.37
C LEU A 66 -10.60 12.24 2.29
N GLN A 67 -10.98 12.50 3.54
CA GLN A 67 -11.09 11.47 4.58
C GLN A 67 -12.55 11.21 4.98
N GLN A 68 -13.44 12.18 4.79
CA GLN A 68 -14.83 12.05 5.20
C GLN A 68 -15.69 11.48 4.05
N PRO A 69 -16.33 10.32 4.24
CA PRO A 69 -17.25 9.78 3.23
C PRO A 69 -18.49 10.67 3.11
N ILE A 70 -18.99 10.82 1.88
CA ILE A 70 -20.18 11.62 1.59
C ILE A 70 -21.48 10.81 1.64
N ARG A 71 -21.39 9.47 1.53
CA ARG A 71 -22.56 8.58 1.39
C ARG A 71 -23.08 8.07 2.73
N TRP A 72 -22.23 8.01 3.75
CA TRP A 72 -22.56 7.56 5.10
C TRP A 72 -21.71 8.32 6.12
N ALA A 73 -22.06 8.21 7.39
CA ALA A 73 -21.30 8.86 8.45
C ALA A 73 -19.92 8.20 8.64
N GLN A 74 -18.92 9.02 8.97
CA GLN A 74 -17.61 8.54 9.37
C GLN A 74 -17.73 7.55 10.55
N GLY A 75 -16.97 6.45 10.49
CA GLY A 75 -17.04 5.41 11.50
C GLY A 75 -18.20 4.42 11.31
N CYS A 76 -18.76 4.34 10.10
CA CYS A 76 -19.77 3.35 9.75
C CYS A 76 -19.29 1.92 10.11
N PRO A 77 -20.02 1.16 10.97
CA PRO A 77 -19.58 -0.17 11.38
C PRO A 77 -19.44 -1.16 10.23
N LEU A 78 -20.26 -1.03 9.19
CA LEU A 78 -20.19 -1.88 8.00
C LEU A 78 -18.91 -1.58 7.18
N GLU A 79 -18.58 -0.31 7.00
CA GLU A 79 -17.33 0.09 6.33
C GLU A 79 -16.11 -0.45 7.09
N LYS A 80 -16.12 -0.31 8.42
CA LYS A 80 -15.07 -0.87 9.28
C LYS A 80 -14.94 -2.39 9.11
N MET A 81 -16.07 -3.11 9.17
CA MET A 81 -16.09 -4.57 9.01
C MET A 81 -15.54 -5.01 7.64
N VAL A 82 -15.92 -4.32 6.55
CA VAL A 82 -15.41 -4.62 5.20
C VAL A 82 -13.91 -4.33 5.12
N SER A 83 -13.46 -3.20 5.68
CA SER A 83 -12.03 -2.83 5.71
C SER A 83 -11.19 -3.87 6.45
N GLU A 84 -11.66 -4.33 7.62
CA GLU A 84 -10.99 -5.35 8.43
C GLU A 84 -10.98 -6.72 7.71
N ALA A 85 -12.11 -7.13 7.13
CA ALA A 85 -12.24 -8.41 6.45
C ALA A 85 -11.36 -8.51 5.19
N LEU A 86 -11.17 -7.40 4.48
CA LEU A 86 -10.40 -7.34 3.24
C LEU A 86 -8.99 -6.77 3.43
N VAL A 87 -8.64 -6.42 4.67
CA VAL A 87 -7.32 -5.89 5.05
C VAL A 87 -6.93 -4.68 4.20
N PHE A 88 -7.84 -3.70 4.12
CA PHE A 88 -7.57 -2.43 3.41
C PHE A 88 -6.70 -1.46 4.18
N ASP A 89 -6.44 -1.74 5.46
CA ASP A 89 -5.63 -0.90 6.31
C ASP A 89 -4.12 -1.12 6.08
N ASP A 90 -3.40 -0.01 5.92
CA ASP A 90 -1.97 0.07 5.58
C ASP A 90 -1.18 0.92 6.60
N GLU A 91 -1.58 0.93 7.87
CA GLU A 91 -0.89 1.66 8.95
C GLU A 91 0.58 1.21 9.17
N ASN A 92 0.99 0.05 8.64
CA ASN A 92 2.26 -0.60 9.00
C ASN A 92 3.55 -0.01 8.39
N PHE A 93 3.49 0.97 7.48
CA PHE A 93 4.70 1.48 6.80
C PHE A 93 5.26 2.79 7.36
N THR A 94 4.68 3.33 8.43
CA THR A 94 5.18 4.55 9.09
C THR A 94 6.45 4.28 9.91
N HIS A 95 6.74 3.01 10.20
CA HIS A 95 7.87 2.61 11.02
C HIS A 95 8.94 1.91 10.18
N THR A 96 10.14 2.49 10.14
CA THR A 96 11.32 1.81 9.61
C THR A 96 11.75 0.75 10.61
N PRO A 97 11.68 -0.54 10.25
CA PRO A 97 12.07 -1.58 11.18
C PRO A 97 13.60 -1.59 11.39
N GLN A 98 14.03 -1.94 12.61
CA GLN A 98 15.44 -1.91 13.02
C GLN A 98 15.89 -3.27 13.56
N GLY A 99 17.14 -3.67 13.26
CA GLY A 99 17.78 -4.87 13.80
C GLY A 99 18.46 -5.73 12.74
N ASN A 100 18.70 -7.00 13.06
CA ASN A 100 19.14 -8.00 12.08
C ASN A 100 17.92 -8.73 11.52
N ILE A 101 17.88 -8.89 10.20
CA ILE A 101 16.82 -9.62 9.49
C ILE A 101 17.05 -11.13 9.67
N VAL A 102 16.02 -11.83 10.09
CA VAL A 102 15.94 -13.30 10.14
C VAL A 102 14.90 -13.74 9.14
N ILE A 103 15.31 -14.59 8.19
CA ILE A 103 14.42 -15.15 7.19
C ILE A 103 13.85 -16.47 7.70
N SER A 104 12.52 -16.61 7.66
CA SER A 104 11.82 -17.85 8.00
C SER A 104 10.73 -18.16 6.97
N ALA A 105 10.47 -19.45 6.74
CA ALA A 105 9.34 -19.89 5.93
C ALA A 105 8.11 -20.15 6.80
N PHE A 106 6.92 -19.96 6.25
CA PHE A 106 5.67 -20.39 6.87
C PHE A 106 4.68 -20.96 5.86
N GLU A 107 3.75 -21.75 6.39
CA GLU A 107 2.69 -22.44 5.64
C GLU A 107 1.33 -21.75 5.85
N GLN A 108 0.39 -21.97 4.96
CA GLN A 108 -0.97 -21.40 5.03
C GLN A 108 -1.74 -21.78 6.31
N THR A 109 -1.38 -22.89 6.95
CA THR A 109 -1.97 -23.29 8.24
C THR A 109 -1.78 -22.22 9.32
N LEU A 110 -0.76 -21.36 9.20
CA LEU A 110 -0.49 -20.27 10.12
C LEU A 110 -1.63 -19.24 10.18
N TRP A 111 -2.43 -19.09 9.12
CA TRP A 111 -3.64 -18.25 9.13
C TRP A 111 -4.64 -18.67 10.22
N ARG A 112 -4.63 -19.94 10.65
CA ARG A 112 -5.53 -20.45 11.70
C ARG A 112 -4.95 -20.35 13.09
N SER A 113 -3.64 -20.53 13.25
CA SER A 113 -2.98 -20.58 14.57
C SER A 113 -2.42 -19.23 15.00
N GLU A 114 -1.87 -18.45 14.08
CA GLU A 114 -1.23 -17.15 14.34
C GLU A 114 -1.40 -16.22 13.12
N PRO A 115 -2.61 -15.68 12.89
CA PRO A 115 -2.92 -14.89 11.69
C PRO A 115 -2.14 -13.57 11.60
N GLU A 116 -1.58 -13.08 12.70
CA GLU A 116 -0.80 -11.84 12.76
C GLU A 116 0.41 -11.82 11.81
N THR A 117 1.13 -12.94 11.72
CA THR A 117 2.29 -13.08 10.84
C THR A 117 1.92 -12.99 9.36
N PRO A 118 1.03 -13.86 8.83
CA PRO A 118 0.63 -13.78 7.43
C PRO A 118 -0.13 -12.48 7.11
N LEU A 119 -0.86 -11.90 8.05
CA LEU A 119 -1.52 -10.59 7.88
C LEU A 119 -0.50 -9.48 7.62
N LYS A 120 0.56 -9.39 8.43
CA LYS A 120 1.64 -8.41 8.23
C LYS A 120 2.40 -8.61 6.93
N VAL A 121 2.60 -9.86 6.53
CA VAL A 121 3.21 -10.21 5.24
C VAL A 121 2.31 -9.75 4.09
N TYR A 122 1.00 -10.04 4.18
CA TYR A 122 0.04 -9.58 3.19
C TYR A 122 0.05 -8.06 3.06
N GLN A 123 -0.05 -7.32 4.17
CA GLN A 123 -0.01 -5.86 4.19
C GLN A 123 1.27 -5.30 3.56
N LEU A 124 2.42 -5.89 3.86
CA LEU A 124 3.70 -5.50 3.23
C LEU A 124 3.69 -5.74 1.71
N LEU A 125 3.20 -6.89 1.26
CA LEU A 125 3.13 -7.23 -0.15
C LEU A 125 2.12 -6.34 -0.88
N SER A 126 0.90 -6.18 -0.34
CA SER A 126 -0.14 -5.35 -0.94
C SER A 126 0.31 -3.89 -1.06
N GLY A 127 0.87 -3.30 0.00
CA GLY A 127 1.32 -1.91 -0.01
C GLY A 127 2.52 -1.63 -0.91
N ALA A 128 3.33 -2.64 -1.26
CA ALA A 128 4.46 -2.52 -2.19
C ALA A 128 4.06 -2.71 -3.66
N HIS A 129 2.90 -3.33 -3.91
CA HIS A 129 2.39 -3.60 -5.25
C HIS A 129 1.65 -2.39 -5.84
N TYR A 130 1.74 -2.22 -7.16
CA TYR A 130 1.12 -1.08 -7.84
C TYR A 130 -0.41 -1.21 -7.94
N ARG A 131 -0.96 -2.43 -7.77
CA ARG A 131 -2.39 -2.72 -7.76
C ARG A 131 -2.65 -3.80 -6.73
N THR A 132 -3.58 -3.54 -5.81
CA THR A 132 -4.05 -4.52 -4.84
C THR A 132 -5.39 -5.08 -5.28
N SER A 133 -5.64 -6.36 -4.96
CA SER A 133 -6.94 -6.99 -5.14
C SER A 133 -7.24 -7.91 -3.96
N PRO A 134 -8.48 -7.95 -3.45
CA PRO A 134 -8.92 -8.96 -2.49
C PRO A 134 -8.70 -10.41 -2.96
N LEU A 135 -8.61 -10.63 -4.28
CA LEU A 135 -8.27 -11.95 -4.82
C LEU A 135 -6.88 -12.41 -4.39
N ASP A 136 -5.94 -11.50 -4.16
CA ASP A 136 -4.59 -11.85 -3.73
C ASP A 136 -4.58 -12.33 -2.28
N LEU A 137 -5.40 -11.73 -1.41
CA LEU A 137 -5.61 -12.23 -0.04
C LEU A 137 -6.19 -13.64 -0.07
N ARG A 138 -7.24 -13.86 -0.86
CA ARG A 138 -7.85 -15.18 -1.02
C ARG A 138 -6.86 -16.21 -1.54
N ARG A 139 -6.05 -15.87 -2.53
CA ARG A 139 -4.98 -16.75 -3.03
C ARG A 139 -3.96 -17.07 -1.94
N MET A 140 -3.56 -16.07 -1.15
CA MET A 140 -2.62 -16.27 -0.05
C MET A 140 -3.18 -17.23 1.01
N MET A 141 -4.49 -17.21 1.26
CA MET A 141 -5.17 -18.08 2.21
C MET A 141 -5.43 -19.50 1.67
N ASP A 142 -5.90 -19.62 0.42
CA ASP A 142 -6.54 -20.86 -0.06
C ASP A 142 -5.78 -21.58 -1.20
N ALA A 143 -4.85 -20.91 -1.89
CA ALA A 143 -4.23 -21.50 -3.08
C ALA A 143 -3.33 -22.69 -2.73
N THR A 144 -3.56 -23.82 -3.39
CA THR A 144 -2.75 -25.04 -3.20
C THR A 144 -1.29 -24.81 -3.60
N ARG A 145 -0.35 -25.33 -2.79
CA ARG A 145 1.12 -25.28 -3.02
C ARG A 145 1.72 -23.88 -3.03
N SER A 146 1.31 -23.02 -2.09
CA SER A 146 1.97 -21.73 -1.86
C SER A 146 2.95 -21.83 -0.70
N THR A 147 4.19 -21.39 -0.91
CA THR A 147 5.22 -21.28 0.15
C THR A 147 5.54 -19.82 0.35
N PHE A 148 5.53 -19.36 1.61
CA PHE A 148 5.79 -17.98 1.94
C PHE A 148 7.06 -17.85 2.80
N PHE A 149 7.78 -16.74 2.61
CA PHE A 149 8.95 -16.39 3.39
C PHE A 149 8.74 -15.02 4.03
N THR A 150 9.22 -14.86 5.27
CA THR A 150 9.18 -13.59 6.00
C THR A 150 10.58 -13.19 6.41
N GLY A 151 10.87 -11.89 6.37
CA GLY A 151 12.03 -11.29 7.03
C GLY A 151 11.59 -10.63 8.32
N GLY A 152 11.72 -11.33 9.45
CA GLY A 152 11.40 -10.82 10.77
C GLY A 152 12.64 -10.33 11.52
N TRP A 153 12.44 -9.63 12.64
CA TRP A 153 13.53 -9.16 13.49
C TRP A 153 13.56 -9.99 14.76
N ARG A 154 14.75 -10.44 15.17
CA ARG A 154 14.90 -11.02 16.50
C ARG A 154 14.74 -9.88 17.51
N LYS A 155 13.71 -9.92 18.37
CA LYS A 155 13.71 -9.08 19.58
C LYS A 155 15.02 -9.36 20.30
N ARG A 156 15.85 -8.33 20.51
CA ARG A 156 16.97 -8.43 21.45
C ARG A 156 16.34 -8.78 22.80
N ASP A 157 16.68 -9.95 23.33
CA ASP A 157 16.38 -10.27 24.72
C ASP A 157 17.10 -9.23 25.58
N CYS A 158 16.36 -8.27 26.15
CA CYS A 158 16.86 -7.37 27.19
C CYS A 158 17.03 -8.12 28.53
N ARG A 159 17.63 -9.31 28.53
CA ARG A 159 17.95 -10.11 29.72
C ARG A 159 19.41 -10.54 29.74
N SER A 160 20.33 -9.58 29.61
CA SER A 160 21.73 -9.80 29.98
C SER A 160 22.45 -8.46 30.13
N ALA A 161 22.02 -7.66 31.11
CA ALA A 161 22.75 -6.47 31.54
C ALA A 161 22.63 -6.28 33.05
N VAL A 162 22.77 -7.37 33.83
CA VAL A 162 23.13 -7.30 35.26
C VAL A 162 23.93 -8.56 35.60
N ALA A 163 25.25 -8.52 35.43
CA ALA A 163 26.22 -9.31 36.18
C ALA A 163 27.63 -8.85 35.79
N GLY A 164 28.32 -8.19 36.71
CA GLY A 164 29.71 -7.73 36.55
C GLY A 164 30.01 -6.52 37.41
N GLY A 165 29.87 -6.69 38.73
CA GLY A 165 30.55 -5.87 39.74
C GLY A 165 31.80 -6.58 40.21
#